data_AF-A0A0C2GS29-F1
#
_entry.id   AF-A0A0C2GS29-F1
#
_cell.length_a   1.000
_cell.length_b   1.000
_cell.length_c   1.000
_cell.angle_alpha   90.00
_cell.angle_beta   90.00
_cell.angle_gamma   90.00
#
_symmetry.space_group_name_H-M   'P 1'
#
loop_
_entity.id
_entity.type
_entity.pdbx_description
1 polymer ?
#
loop_
_entity_poly.entity_id
_entity_poly.type
_entity_poly.pdbx_seq_one_letter_code
_entity_poly.pdbx_strand_id
1 'polypeptide(L)'
;MGMDFPKWPDLVKYGRGRDDVVMLFNEIANEYKQTSTSCDLVIVVLPGKNSDIYMTVKESSDMIHGIMSQCVLMKNVQRPSPATCSNIILKVNMKLGGINSRIVADNITHKYIIDQPTLVVGIDVTHPTQAEERMNIPSVAAIVANIDLLPQSYGANVKVQRKCRESVVYLLDAIRERLVSFYRNTNQKPTRIIVYRDGVSEGQFAEVLREEIQGIRSACMILSPDYRPPITYVVVQKRHHARMFCKYSTDMVGKARNIPPGTTVDTGIVSPEGFDFYLCSHYGVQGTSRPARYHVLWDDNNFSADEMQAITYGMCHTYGRCARSVSIPAPVYYADLVATRARCHIKRKLGVHESDGLSETGSVISSLSSLMSVGRPRRRREFEAGDINANQSNSDAALQECVSVTDKFKSRMYFI
;
A
#
# COMPACT_ATOMS: atom_id res chain seq x y z
N MET A 1 0.80 0.39 25.70
CA MET A 1 1.10 0.05 24.29
C MET A 1 2.23 -0.97 24.18
N GLY A 2 3.06 -1.21 25.21
CA GLY A 2 4.04 -2.32 25.21
C GLY A 2 5.32 -2.05 24.42
N MET A 3 5.59 -0.79 24.06
CA MET A 3 6.81 -0.37 23.39
C MET A 3 7.52 0.65 24.29
N ASP A 4 8.74 0.31 24.71
CA ASP A 4 9.54 1.15 25.60
C ASP A 4 10.40 2.11 24.79
N PHE A 5 10.36 3.39 25.14
CA PHE A 5 11.21 4.41 24.57
C PHE A 5 12.30 4.81 25.57
N PRO A 6 13.50 5.18 25.10
CA PRO A 6 14.48 5.83 25.95
C PRO A 6 13.90 7.14 26.51
N LYS A 7 14.34 7.52 27.72
CA LYS A 7 13.88 8.77 28.38
C LYS A 7 14.23 10.02 27.57
N TRP A 8 15.31 9.96 26.78
CA TRP A 8 15.78 11.06 25.96
C TRP A 8 16.35 10.51 24.64
N PRO A 9 16.20 11.20 23.49
CA PRO A 9 16.88 10.84 22.27
C PRO A 9 18.40 11.03 22.40
N ASP A 10 19.17 10.15 21.74
CA ASP A 10 20.63 10.22 21.73
C ASP A 10 21.13 11.51 21.09
N LEU A 11 20.44 11.98 20.04
CA LEU A 11 20.78 13.19 19.30
C LEU A 11 19.55 14.08 19.09
N VAL A 12 19.76 15.38 19.24
CA VAL A 12 18.78 16.42 18.89
C VAL A 12 19.48 17.46 18.03
N LYS A 13 18.97 17.66 16.82
CA LYS A 13 19.50 18.60 15.84
C LYS A 13 18.36 19.46 15.28
N TYR A 14 18.68 20.68 14.88
CA TYR A 14 17.72 21.62 14.31
C TYR A 14 18.17 22.04 12.91
N GLY A 15 17.23 22.02 11.97
CA GLY A 15 17.40 22.51 10.61
C GLY A 15 16.25 23.42 10.23
N ARG A 16 16.48 24.34 9.29
CA ARG A 16 15.48 25.32 8.82
C ARG A 16 14.97 24.96 7.43
N GLY A 17 15.83 24.40 6.58
CA GLY A 17 15.55 24.18 5.17
C GLY A 17 15.80 22.76 4.67
N ARG A 18 15.58 22.59 3.37
CA ARG A 18 15.79 21.33 2.65
C ARG A 18 17.24 20.87 2.71
N ASP A 19 18.18 21.79 2.47
CA ASP A 19 19.60 21.44 2.41
C ASP A 19 20.11 21.00 3.79
N ASP A 20 19.55 21.57 4.87
CA ASP A 20 19.80 21.10 6.23
C ASP A 20 19.34 19.67 6.46
N VAL A 21 18.22 19.22 5.86
CA VAL A 21 17.78 17.81 5.99
C VAL A 21 18.86 16.88 5.47
N VAL A 22 19.43 17.16 4.30
CA VAL A 22 20.49 16.33 3.71
C VAL A 22 21.73 16.36 4.58
N MET A 23 22.15 17.54 5.04
CA MET A 23 23.32 17.68 5.93
C MET A 23 23.12 16.93 7.25
N LEU A 24 21.97 17.09 7.91
CA LEU A 24 21.67 16.47 9.20
C LEU A 24 21.61 14.94 9.11
N PHE A 25 21.01 14.38 8.06
CA PHE A 25 21.01 12.93 7.87
C PHE A 25 22.44 12.39 7.62
N ASN A 26 23.29 13.12 6.90
CA ASN A 26 24.70 12.79 6.74
C ASN A 26 25.45 12.83 8.08
N GLU A 27 25.26 13.88 8.88
CA GLU A 27 25.86 14.00 10.22
C GLU A 27 25.46 12.83 11.12
N ILE A 28 24.16 12.54 11.21
CA ILE A 28 23.64 11.41 12.00
C ILE A 28 24.28 10.10 11.51
N ALA A 29 24.26 9.84 10.20
CA ALA A 29 24.83 8.61 9.65
C ALA A 29 26.33 8.48 9.96
N ASN A 30 27.09 9.58 9.89
CA ASN A 30 28.52 9.60 10.20
C ASN A 30 28.79 9.36 11.69
N GLU A 31 28.01 9.97 12.58
CA GLU A 31 28.17 9.82 14.03
C GLU A 31 27.91 8.38 14.49
N TYR A 32 26.84 7.76 14.01
CA TYR A 32 26.56 6.35 14.28
C TYR A 32 27.61 5.41 13.66
N LYS A 33 28.15 5.75 12.48
CA LYS A 33 29.26 5.01 11.87
C LYS A 33 30.55 5.10 12.69
N GLN A 34 30.89 6.28 13.21
CA GLN A 34 32.09 6.50 14.03
C GLN A 34 32.01 5.78 15.37
N THR A 35 30.83 5.81 16.01
CA THR A 35 30.60 5.12 17.30
C THR A 35 30.37 3.62 17.15
N SER A 36 30.35 3.08 15.91
CA SER A 36 30.02 1.69 15.62
C SER A 36 28.66 1.25 16.19
N THR A 37 27.70 2.17 16.25
CA THR A 37 26.33 1.93 16.70
C THR A 37 25.34 2.04 15.53
N SER A 38 24.11 1.59 15.72
CA SER A 38 23.04 1.71 14.71
C SER A 38 21.93 2.63 15.18
N CYS A 39 21.51 3.56 14.33
CA CYS A 39 20.34 4.38 14.58
C CYS A 39 19.06 3.59 14.25
N ASP A 40 18.21 3.34 15.25
CA ASP A 40 16.96 2.60 15.05
C ASP A 40 15.85 3.46 14.45
N LEU A 41 15.73 4.72 14.88
CA LEU A 41 14.66 5.62 14.46
C LEU A 41 15.08 7.09 14.57
N VAL A 42 14.75 7.86 13.53
CA VAL A 42 14.78 9.33 13.55
C VAL A 42 13.35 9.86 13.54
N ILE A 43 12.98 10.63 14.56
CA ILE A 43 11.72 11.38 14.58
C ILE A 43 11.98 12.76 13.98
N VAL A 44 11.32 13.06 12.85
CA VAL A 44 11.49 14.35 12.15
C VAL A 44 10.28 15.22 12.42
N VAL A 45 10.47 16.34 13.12
CA VAL A 45 9.40 17.31 13.38
C VAL A 45 9.34 18.34 12.26
N LEU A 46 8.23 18.38 11.53
CA LEU A 46 8.01 19.32 10.42
C LEU A 46 7.15 20.50 10.88
N PRO A 47 7.52 21.76 10.56
CA PRO A 47 6.77 22.94 11.01
C PRO A 47 5.34 22.98 10.46
N GLY A 48 5.15 22.50 9.22
CA GLY A 48 3.87 22.46 8.54
C GLY A 48 3.82 21.34 7.50
N LYS A 49 2.71 21.28 6.75
CA LYS A 49 2.63 20.41 5.57
C LYS A 49 3.47 21.05 4.47
N ASN A 50 4.60 20.43 4.14
CA ASN A 50 5.45 20.83 3.03
C ASN A 50 5.89 19.55 2.31
N SER A 51 5.39 19.35 1.09
CA SER A 51 5.68 18.16 0.29
C SER A 51 7.16 18.04 -0.02
N ASP A 52 7.84 19.15 -0.36
CA ASP A 52 9.26 19.16 -0.78
C ASP A 52 10.21 18.72 0.35
N ILE A 53 10.01 19.25 1.56
CA ILE A 53 10.79 18.85 2.75
C ILE A 53 10.49 17.40 3.09
N TYR A 54 9.22 16.97 3.06
CA TYR A 54 8.85 15.58 3.34
C TYR A 54 9.50 14.61 2.34
N MET A 55 9.45 14.93 1.04
CA MET A 55 10.08 14.14 0.00
C MET A 55 11.60 14.02 0.21
N THR A 56 12.25 15.13 0.57
CA THR A 56 13.70 15.15 0.88
C THR A 56 14.04 14.30 2.10
N VAL A 57 13.24 14.36 3.16
CA VAL A 57 13.42 13.48 4.33
C VAL A 57 13.33 12.01 3.92
N LYS A 58 12.37 11.64 3.07
CA LYS A 58 12.19 10.26 2.61
C LYS A 58 13.27 9.78 1.66
N GLU A 59 13.75 10.64 0.77
CA GLU A 59 14.92 10.34 -0.05
C GLU A 59 16.16 10.08 0.81
N SER A 60 16.51 11.01 1.71
CA SER A 60 17.66 10.86 2.60
C SER A 60 17.55 9.62 3.51
N SER A 61 16.36 9.37 4.06
CA SER A 61 16.16 8.26 4.99
C SER A 61 16.13 6.89 4.28
N ASP A 62 15.32 6.76 3.22
CA ASP A 62 15.01 5.45 2.62
C ASP A 62 16.04 5.05 1.54
N MET A 63 16.50 6.03 0.75
CA MET A 63 17.32 5.79 -0.46
C MET A 63 18.81 6.02 -0.25
N ILE A 64 19.19 6.97 0.62
CA ILE A 64 20.61 7.33 0.82
C ILE A 64 21.20 6.60 2.03
N HIS A 65 20.64 6.81 3.22
CA HIS A 65 21.26 6.33 4.46
C HIS A 65 20.69 5.00 4.97
N GLY A 66 19.44 4.67 4.61
CA GLY A 66 18.75 3.50 5.12
C GLY A 66 18.42 3.60 6.62
N ILE A 67 18.06 4.79 7.10
CA ILE A 67 17.70 5.05 8.50
C ILE A 67 16.18 5.17 8.60
N MET A 68 15.57 4.49 9.58
CA MET A 68 14.12 4.54 9.75
C MET A 68 13.67 5.93 10.20
N SER A 69 12.67 6.50 9.52
CA SER A 69 12.20 7.86 9.83
C SER A 69 10.68 7.94 10.11
N GLN A 70 10.31 8.67 11.16
CA GLN A 70 8.92 8.99 11.51
C GLN A 70 8.70 10.51 11.53
N CYS A 71 8.01 11.04 10.51
CA CYS A 71 7.68 12.46 10.46
C CYS A 71 6.45 12.78 11.33
N VAL A 72 6.51 13.86 12.09
CA VAL A 72 5.41 14.38 12.92
C VAL A 72 5.27 15.87 12.66
N LEU A 73 4.04 16.38 12.54
CA LEU A 73 3.82 17.81 12.40
C LEU A 73 3.98 18.51 13.75
N MET A 74 4.60 19.70 13.76
CA MET A 74 4.84 20.50 14.96
C MET A 74 3.56 20.73 15.77
N LYS A 75 2.42 20.99 15.10
CA LYS A 75 1.13 21.12 15.78
C LYS A 75 0.73 19.91 16.64
N ASN A 76 1.13 18.69 16.25
CA ASN A 76 0.84 17.46 16.99
C ASN A 76 1.86 17.23 18.12
N VAL A 77 3.03 17.86 18.04
CA VAL A 77 4.04 17.86 19.13
C VAL A 77 3.64 18.89 20.20
N GLN A 78 3.21 20.07 19.77
CA GLN A 78 2.77 21.15 20.67
C GLN A 78 1.47 20.83 21.40
N ARG A 79 0.54 20.14 20.73
CA ARG A 79 -0.75 19.73 21.29
C ARG A 79 -0.98 18.23 21.05
N PRO A 80 -0.30 17.35 21.82
CA PRO A 80 -0.44 15.92 21.65
C PRO A 80 -1.83 15.48 22.10
N SER A 81 -2.50 14.68 21.26
CA SER A 81 -3.73 13.97 21.66
C SER A 81 -3.43 12.48 21.82
N PRO A 82 -4.02 11.79 22.83
CA PRO A 82 -3.77 10.36 23.06
C PRO A 82 -4.03 9.50 21.81
N ALA A 83 -5.05 9.84 21.02
CA ALA A 83 -5.37 9.15 19.76
C ALA A 83 -4.27 9.35 18.69
N THR A 84 -3.72 10.57 18.56
CA THR A 84 -2.64 10.85 17.61
C THR A 84 -1.36 10.15 18.04
N CYS A 85 -1.01 10.22 19.32
CA CYS A 85 0.15 9.53 19.88
C CYS A 85 0.05 8.02 19.68
N SER A 86 -1.12 7.43 19.94
CA SER A 86 -1.34 5.99 19.73
C SER A 86 -1.12 5.59 18.28
N ASN A 87 -1.69 6.33 17.31
CA ASN A 87 -1.48 6.07 15.88
C ASN A 87 -0.03 6.27 15.43
N ILE A 88 0.74 7.16 16.07
CA ILE A 88 2.17 7.31 15.80
C ILE A 88 2.92 6.09 16.33
N ILE A 89 2.64 5.65 17.55
CA ILE A 89 3.27 4.47 18.17
C ILE A 89 3.00 3.21 17.33
N LEU A 90 1.76 3.00 16.87
CA LEU A 90 1.42 1.88 15.98
C LEU A 90 2.31 1.86 14.73
N LYS A 91 2.54 3.02 14.11
CA LYS A 91 3.43 3.14 12.94
C LYS A 91 4.89 2.91 13.30
N VAL A 92 5.36 3.41 14.44
CA VAL A 92 6.75 3.24 14.87
C VAL A 92 7.03 1.77 15.18
N ASN A 93 6.15 1.08 15.89
CA ASN A 93 6.32 -0.34 16.22
C ASN A 93 6.47 -1.19 14.95
N MET A 94 5.59 -1.00 13.95
CA MET A 94 5.67 -1.73 12.67
C MET A 94 6.97 -1.46 11.91
N LYS A 95 7.40 -0.19 11.91
CA LYS A 95 8.66 0.22 11.28
C LYS A 95 9.89 -0.42 11.92
N LEU A 96 9.82 -0.71 13.21
CA LEU A 96 10.87 -1.37 13.96
C LEU A 96 10.72 -2.91 13.93
N GLY A 97 9.76 -3.44 13.17
CA GLY A 97 9.52 -4.89 13.02
C GLY A 97 8.61 -5.50 14.09
N GLY A 98 7.99 -4.68 14.95
CA GLY A 98 7.03 -5.13 15.95
C GLY A 98 5.64 -5.40 15.37
N ILE A 99 4.90 -6.31 16.01
CA ILE A 99 3.52 -6.67 15.64
C ILE A 99 2.55 -6.00 16.61
N ASN A 100 1.62 -5.20 16.10
CA ASN A 100 0.67 -4.44 16.94
C ASN A 100 -0.48 -5.30 17.48
N SER A 101 -1.04 -6.16 16.64
CA SER A 101 -2.20 -6.98 16.96
C SER A 101 -2.21 -8.21 16.08
N ARG A 102 -2.96 -9.23 16.48
CA ARG A 102 -3.22 -10.44 15.68
C ARG A 102 -4.73 -10.65 15.59
N ILE A 103 -5.19 -11.19 14.47
CA ILE A 103 -6.58 -11.64 14.38
C ILE A 103 -6.76 -12.79 15.36
N VAL A 104 -7.80 -12.71 16.19
CA VAL A 104 -8.33 -13.90 16.87
C VAL A 104 -9.15 -14.62 15.82
N ALA A 105 -8.64 -15.76 15.34
CA ALA A 105 -9.26 -16.42 14.22
C ALA A 105 -10.57 -17.08 14.61
N ASP A 106 -11.56 -16.91 13.74
CA ASP A 106 -12.73 -17.77 13.69
C ASP A 106 -12.37 -19.09 12.99
N ASN A 107 -13.31 -20.04 12.94
CA ASN A 107 -13.08 -21.36 12.36
C ASN A 107 -12.56 -21.28 10.90
N ILE A 108 -13.02 -20.30 10.12
CA ILE A 108 -12.65 -20.11 8.72
C ILE A 108 -11.23 -19.55 8.61
N THR A 109 -10.93 -18.47 9.33
CA THR A 109 -9.60 -17.85 9.33
C THR A 109 -8.55 -18.83 9.88
N HIS A 110 -8.91 -19.64 10.87
CA HIS A 110 -8.05 -20.71 11.38
C HIS A 110 -7.71 -21.68 10.25
N LYS A 111 -8.73 -22.29 9.64
CA LYS A 111 -8.56 -23.33 8.61
C LYS A 111 -7.73 -22.85 7.40
N TYR A 112 -7.98 -21.64 6.91
CA TYR A 112 -7.44 -21.21 5.62
C TYR A 112 -6.25 -20.27 5.68
N ILE A 113 -6.03 -19.58 6.81
CA ILE A 113 -4.94 -18.62 6.96
C ILE A 113 -3.92 -19.09 7.99
N ILE A 114 -4.35 -19.72 9.09
CA ILE A 114 -3.45 -20.08 10.21
C ILE A 114 -2.93 -21.51 10.11
N ASP A 115 -3.81 -22.49 9.88
CA ASP A 115 -3.48 -23.91 9.94
C ASP A 115 -2.57 -24.36 8.78
N GLN A 116 -2.60 -23.61 7.69
CA GLN A 116 -1.81 -23.87 6.49
C GLN A 116 -1.00 -22.63 6.09
N PRO A 117 0.31 -22.78 5.79
CA PRO A 117 1.13 -21.68 5.31
C PRO A 117 0.51 -21.03 4.07
N THR A 118 -0.02 -19.82 4.24
CA THR A 118 -0.74 -19.12 3.17
C THR A 118 -0.03 -17.81 2.85
N LEU A 119 0.28 -17.63 1.56
CA LEU A 119 0.81 -16.38 1.04
C LEU A 119 -0.34 -15.50 0.58
N VAL A 120 -0.59 -14.42 1.30
CA VAL A 120 -1.54 -13.38 0.96
C VAL A 120 -0.80 -12.23 0.27
N VAL A 121 -1.13 -11.99 -0.99
CA VAL A 121 -0.48 -11.02 -1.86
C VAL A 121 -1.43 -9.87 -2.15
N GLY A 122 -0.94 -8.64 -2.07
CA GLY A 122 -1.61 -7.42 -2.52
C GLY A 122 -0.87 -6.83 -3.71
N ILE A 123 -1.59 -6.49 -4.77
CA ILE A 123 -1.03 -5.92 -5.99
C ILE A 123 -1.80 -4.64 -6.32
N ASP A 124 -1.09 -3.53 -6.45
CA ASP A 124 -1.65 -2.25 -6.88
C ASP A 124 -0.82 -1.68 -8.04
N VAL A 125 -1.50 -1.14 -9.03
CA VAL A 125 -0.90 -0.36 -10.12
C VAL A 125 -1.47 1.03 -10.06
N THR A 126 -0.62 1.96 -9.66
CA THR A 126 -0.98 3.37 -9.56
C THR A 126 -0.53 4.10 -10.82
N HIS A 127 -1.52 4.59 -11.57
CA HIS A 127 -1.31 5.44 -12.74
C HIS A 127 -1.13 6.92 -12.35
N PRO A 128 -0.37 7.70 -13.14
CA PRO A 128 -0.25 9.13 -12.94
C PRO A 128 -1.61 9.82 -13.14
N THR A 129 -1.87 10.88 -12.37
CA THR A 129 -2.99 11.78 -12.67
C THR A 129 -2.72 12.56 -13.96
N GLN A 130 -3.74 13.18 -14.55
CA GLN A 130 -3.57 14.01 -15.75
C GLN A 130 -2.52 15.13 -15.57
N ALA A 131 -2.42 15.70 -14.36
CA ALA A 131 -1.40 16.71 -14.07
C ALA A 131 0.01 16.12 -14.08
N GLU A 132 0.17 14.91 -13.55
CA GLU A 132 1.44 14.20 -13.45
C GLU A 132 1.86 13.56 -14.76
N GLU A 133 0.89 13.22 -15.61
CA GLU A 133 1.12 12.76 -16.97
C GLU A 133 1.84 13.85 -17.80
N ARG A 134 1.46 15.13 -17.60
CA ARG A 134 2.16 16.29 -18.18
C ARG A 134 3.59 16.45 -17.66
N MET A 135 3.87 15.95 -16.46
CA MET A 135 5.19 15.93 -15.84
C MET A 135 5.97 14.64 -16.16
N ASN A 136 5.47 13.81 -17.09
CA ASN A 136 6.05 12.53 -17.47
C ASN A 136 6.28 11.56 -16.30
N ILE A 137 5.45 11.64 -15.25
CA ILE A 137 5.49 10.67 -14.16
C ILE A 137 5.00 9.32 -14.69
N PRO A 138 5.77 8.23 -14.50
CA PRO A 138 5.41 6.90 -14.98
C PRO A 138 4.37 6.24 -14.07
N SER A 139 3.86 5.09 -14.52
CA SER A 139 3.03 4.23 -13.65
C SER A 139 3.92 3.44 -12.69
N VAL A 140 3.43 3.20 -11.49
CA VAL A 140 4.16 2.44 -10.47
C VAL A 140 3.33 1.23 -10.08
N ALA A 141 3.92 0.06 -10.18
CA ALA A 141 3.31 -1.17 -9.72
C ALA A 141 4.00 -1.60 -8.42
N ALA A 142 3.21 -1.99 -7.43
CA ALA A 142 3.68 -2.48 -6.15
C ALA A 142 3.06 -3.85 -5.85
N ILE A 143 3.91 -4.78 -5.41
CA ILE A 143 3.51 -6.13 -4.99
C ILE A 143 3.95 -6.29 -3.55
N VAL A 144 3.02 -6.68 -2.70
CA VAL A 144 3.24 -6.85 -1.26
C VAL A 144 2.77 -8.24 -0.88
N ALA A 145 3.51 -8.95 -0.05
CA ALA A 145 3.08 -10.24 0.48
C ALA A 145 3.52 -10.42 1.92
N ASN A 146 2.74 -11.16 2.71
CA ASN A 146 3.15 -11.51 4.07
C ASN A 146 4.44 -12.34 4.05
N ILE A 147 5.23 -12.21 5.11
CA ILE A 147 6.46 -13.00 5.29
C ILE A 147 6.41 -13.87 6.55
N ASP A 148 5.36 -13.75 7.34
CA ASP A 148 5.05 -14.55 8.52
C ASP A 148 3.87 -15.49 8.25
N LEU A 149 3.73 -16.52 9.09
CA LEU A 149 2.63 -17.49 9.00
C LEU A 149 1.27 -16.84 9.32
N LEU A 150 1.27 -15.83 10.19
CA LEU A 150 0.10 -15.01 10.49
C LEU A 150 0.27 -13.69 9.74
N PRO A 151 -0.55 -13.35 8.74
CA PRO A 151 -0.27 -12.28 7.78
C PRO A 151 -0.35 -10.87 8.40
N GLN A 152 0.69 -10.51 9.17
CA GLN A 152 0.83 -9.27 9.93
C GLN A 152 2.02 -8.45 9.44
N SER A 153 3.09 -9.12 9.03
CA SER A 153 4.32 -8.51 8.55
C SER A 153 4.43 -8.76 7.05
N TYR A 154 4.61 -7.68 6.28
CA TYR A 154 4.62 -7.78 4.83
C TYR A 154 5.91 -7.24 4.26
N GLY A 155 6.46 -7.93 3.27
CA GLY A 155 7.52 -7.40 2.45
C GLY A 155 6.94 -6.81 1.16
N ALA A 156 7.54 -5.72 0.67
CA ALA A 156 7.18 -5.11 -0.60
C ALA A 156 8.21 -5.34 -1.73
N ASN A 157 7.72 -5.28 -2.97
CA ASN A 157 8.48 -5.06 -4.20
C ASN A 157 7.82 -3.90 -4.95
N VAL A 158 8.62 -3.03 -5.56
CA VAL A 158 8.11 -1.91 -6.35
C VAL A 158 8.95 -1.71 -7.59
N LYS A 159 8.31 -1.49 -8.73
CA LYS A 159 8.98 -1.06 -9.95
C LYS A 159 8.17 -0.01 -10.68
N VAL A 160 8.91 0.75 -11.46
CA VAL A 160 8.37 1.69 -12.43
C VAL A 160 8.02 0.93 -13.71
N GLN A 161 6.88 1.23 -14.32
CA GLN A 161 6.50 0.68 -15.60
C GLN A 161 5.97 1.74 -16.57
N ARG A 162 5.95 1.37 -17.85
CA ARG A 162 5.43 2.21 -18.93
C ARG A 162 4.00 2.67 -18.62
N LYS A 163 3.67 3.87 -19.12
CA LYS A 163 2.36 4.50 -18.91
C LYS A 163 1.22 3.57 -19.37
N CYS A 164 0.11 3.58 -18.62
CA CYS A 164 -1.17 2.95 -18.97
C CYS A 164 -1.16 1.42 -19.20
N ARG A 165 -0.11 0.72 -18.76
CA ARG A 165 -0.14 -0.75 -18.71
C ARG A 165 -0.66 -1.20 -17.36
N GLU A 166 -1.74 -1.98 -17.34
CA GLU A 166 -2.33 -2.53 -16.10
C GLU A 166 -1.61 -3.78 -15.60
N SER A 167 -1.10 -4.61 -16.53
CA SER A 167 -0.36 -5.83 -16.18
C SER A 167 1.03 -5.50 -15.65
N VAL A 168 1.43 -6.19 -14.58
CA VAL A 168 2.71 -5.98 -13.91
C VAL A 168 3.84 -6.72 -14.63
N VAL A 169 4.70 -5.98 -15.33
CA VAL A 169 5.77 -6.53 -16.19
C VAL A 169 6.76 -7.42 -15.43
N TYR A 170 6.95 -7.17 -14.13
CA TYR A 170 7.95 -7.85 -13.29
C TYR A 170 7.34 -8.82 -12.27
N LEU A 171 6.07 -9.19 -12.45
CA LEU A 171 5.32 -9.99 -11.48
C LEU A 171 6.06 -11.28 -11.10
N LEU A 172 6.62 -11.99 -12.07
CA LEU A 172 7.33 -13.25 -11.85
C LEU A 172 8.47 -13.09 -10.84
N ASP A 173 9.36 -12.12 -11.07
CA ASP A 173 10.51 -11.89 -10.19
C ASP A 173 10.07 -11.47 -8.78
N ALA A 174 9.09 -10.59 -8.68
CA ALA A 174 8.57 -10.12 -7.40
C ALA A 174 7.91 -11.24 -6.60
N ILE A 175 7.05 -12.04 -7.23
CA ILE A 175 6.40 -13.19 -6.57
C ILE A 175 7.47 -14.20 -6.14
N ARG A 176 8.47 -14.48 -6.98
CA ARG A 176 9.60 -15.34 -6.62
C ARG A 176 10.33 -14.82 -5.38
N GLU A 177 10.65 -13.53 -5.34
CA GLU A 177 11.30 -12.91 -4.18
C GLU A 177 10.44 -12.98 -2.92
N ARG A 178 9.12 -12.77 -3.04
CA ARG A 178 8.18 -12.89 -1.91
C ARG A 178 8.09 -14.32 -1.39
N LEU A 179 8.02 -15.31 -2.27
CA LEU A 179 8.04 -16.73 -1.92
C LEU A 179 9.34 -17.10 -1.19
N VAL A 180 10.48 -16.64 -1.69
CA VAL A 180 11.79 -16.86 -1.03
C VAL A 180 11.85 -16.17 0.33
N SER A 181 11.35 -14.93 0.44
CA SER A 181 11.31 -14.21 1.71
C SER A 181 10.43 -14.90 2.74
N PHE A 182 9.24 -15.37 2.34
CA PHE A 182 8.35 -16.14 3.20
C PHE A 182 9.04 -17.42 3.68
N TYR A 183 9.68 -18.17 2.78
CA TYR A 183 10.38 -19.40 3.15
C TYR A 183 11.54 -19.14 4.11
N ARG A 184 12.35 -18.09 3.88
CA ARG A 184 13.46 -17.72 4.77
C ARG A 184 13.01 -17.38 6.19
N ASN A 185 11.82 -16.79 6.33
CA ASN A 185 11.31 -16.34 7.63
C ASN A 185 10.49 -17.42 8.36
N THR A 186 9.84 -18.33 7.63
CA THR A 186 8.93 -19.33 8.21
C THR A 186 9.49 -20.76 8.17
N ASN A 187 10.53 -21.00 7.38
CA ASN A 187 11.03 -22.33 6.99
C ASN A 187 9.94 -23.23 6.36
N GLN A 188 8.86 -22.64 5.84
CA GLN A 188 7.75 -23.36 5.22
C GLN A 188 7.44 -22.78 3.85
N LYS A 189 7.09 -23.64 2.90
CA LYS A 189 6.60 -23.21 1.57
C LYS A 189 5.10 -22.95 1.69
N PRO A 190 4.58 -21.85 1.14
CA PRO A 190 3.15 -21.63 1.09
C PRO A 190 2.44 -22.80 0.41
N THR A 191 1.44 -23.37 1.07
CA THR A 191 0.57 -24.38 0.45
C THR A 191 -0.58 -23.75 -0.31
N ARG A 192 -0.76 -22.43 -0.18
CA ARG A 192 -1.82 -21.63 -0.82
C ARG A 192 -1.33 -20.23 -1.13
N ILE A 193 -1.83 -19.66 -2.23
CA ILE A 193 -1.63 -18.25 -2.58
C ILE A 193 -2.99 -17.58 -2.77
N ILE A 194 -3.24 -16.49 -2.04
CA ILE A 194 -4.43 -15.64 -2.20
C ILE A 194 -3.94 -14.27 -2.69
N VAL A 195 -4.44 -13.82 -3.84
CA VAL A 195 -4.03 -12.56 -4.47
C VAL A 195 -5.19 -11.59 -4.46
N TYR A 196 -4.96 -10.39 -3.93
CA TYR A 196 -5.86 -9.25 -4.02
C TYR A 196 -5.26 -8.19 -4.96
N ARG A 197 -5.92 -7.92 -6.09
CA ARG A 197 -5.46 -6.99 -7.14
C ARG A 197 -6.37 -5.74 -7.18
N ASP A 198 -5.84 -4.54 -6.95
CA ASP A 198 -6.59 -3.27 -7.01
C ASP A 198 -6.25 -2.41 -8.24
N GLY A 199 -7.25 -1.80 -8.85
CA GLY A 199 -7.07 -0.85 -9.97
C GLY A 199 -7.40 -1.41 -11.35
N VAL A 200 -7.89 -2.64 -11.46
CA VAL A 200 -8.25 -3.23 -12.76
C VAL A 200 -9.72 -2.96 -13.10
N SER A 201 -9.97 -2.48 -14.32
CA SER A 201 -11.33 -2.30 -14.85
C SER A 201 -11.90 -3.62 -15.38
N GLU A 202 -13.23 -3.78 -15.36
CA GLU A 202 -13.89 -5.04 -15.79
C GLU A 202 -13.51 -5.44 -17.23
N GLY A 203 -13.37 -4.47 -18.14
CA GLY A 203 -12.98 -4.71 -19.53
C GLY A 203 -11.55 -5.27 -19.69
N GLN A 204 -10.71 -5.20 -18.66
CA GLN A 204 -9.33 -5.68 -18.68
C GLN A 204 -9.14 -6.98 -17.88
N PHE A 205 -10.19 -7.51 -17.24
CA PHE A 205 -10.10 -8.69 -16.38
C PHE A 205 -9.46 -9.88 -17.09
N ALA A 206 -9.93 -10.23 -18.28
CA ALA A 206 -9.45 -11.41 -19.00
C ALA A 206 -7.97 -11.29 -19.41
N GLU A 207 -7.52 -10.09 -19.80
CA GLU A 207 -6.13 -9.86 -20.20
C GLU A 207 -5.19 -9.90 -18.99
N VAL A 208 -5.50 -9.13 -17.95
CA VAL A 208 -4.69 -9.05 -16.74
C VAL A 208 -4.62 -10.40 -16.04
N LEU A 209 -5.76 -11.11 -15.91
CA LEU A 209 -5.79 -12.42 -15.28
C LEU A 209 -4.86 -13.42 -15.98
N ARG A 210 -4.91 -13.46 -17.32
CA ARG A 210 -4.13 -14.40 -18.12
C ARG A 210 -2.64 -14.18 -17.93
N GLU A 211 -2.19 -12.93 -18.03
CA GLU A 211 -0.77 -12.59 -17.86
C GLU A 211 -0.31 -12.80 -16.41
N GLU A 212 -1.08 -12.33 -15.44
CA GLU A 212 -0.65 -12.32 -14.04
C GLU A 212 -0.65 -13.74 -13.43
N ILE A 213 -1.67 -14.56 -13.70
CA ILE A 213 -1.69 -15.96 -13.21
C ILE A 213 -0.56 -16.77 -13.82
N GLN A 214 -0.28 -16.60 -15.11
CA GLN A 214 0.84 -17.29 -15.75
C GLN A 214 2.17 -16.88 -15.10
N GLY A 215 2.33 -15.60 -14.77
CA GLY A 215 3.50 -15.09 -14.04
C GLY A 215 3.66 -15.71 -12.65
N ILE A 216 2.57 -15.76 -11.85
CA ILE A 216 2.58 -16.36 -10.50
C ILE A 216 2.90 -17.85 -10.56
N ARG A 217 2.27 -18.60 -11.47
CA ARG A 217 2.54 -20.03 -11.66
C ARG A 217 4.00 -20.26 -12.05
N SER A 218 4.50 -19.50 -13.02
CA SER A 218 5.90 -19.59 -13.47
C SER A 218 6.89 -19.30 -12.34
N ALA A 219 6.63 -18.30 -11.51
CA ALA A 219 7.45 -18.01 -10.33
C ALA A 219 7.53 -19.21 -9.35
N CYS A 220 6.42 -19.93 -9.18
CA CYS A 220 6.40 -21.16 -8.38
C CYS A 220 7.25 -22.28 -9.02
N MET A 221 7.08 -22.54 -10.33
CA MET A 221 7.81 -23.62 -11.01
C MET A 221 9.31 -23.37 -11.09
N ILE A 222 9.74 -22.10 -11.18
CA ILE A 222 11.17 -21.72 -11.19
C ILE A 222 11.85 -22.07 -9.86
N LEU A 223 11.14 -21.98 -8.74
CA LEU A 223 11.70 -22.34 -7.43
C LEU A 223 11.77 -23.85 -7.24
N SER A 224 10.79 -24.58 -7.77
CA SER A 224 10.77 -26.04 -7.75
C SER A 224 9.85 -26.56 -8.86
N PRO A 225 10.32 -27.46 -9.75
CA PRO A 225 9.55 -27.92 -10.90
C PRO A 225 8.18 -28.49 -10.56
N ASP A 226 7.98 -29.06 -9.36
CA ASP A 226 6.72 -29.68 -8.93
C ASP A 226 5.86 -28.77 -8.03
N TYR A 227 6.36 -27.58 -7.69
CA TYR A 227 5.64 -26.67 -6.79
C TYR A 227 4.49 -25.98 -7.53
N ARG A 228 3.26 -26.41 -7.22
CA ARG A 228 2.00 -25.93 -7.80
C ARG A 228 0.97 -25.66 -6.70
N PRO A 229 1.17 -24.65 -5.84
CA PRO A 229 0.17 -24.31 -4.83
C PRO A 229 -1.11 -23.80 -5.51
N PRO A 230 -2.31 -24.13 -5.01
CA PRO A 230 -3.56 -23.55 -5.48
C PRO A 230 -3.58 -22.02 -5.28
N ILE A 231 -4.02 -21.31 -6.32
CA ILE A 231 -4.08 -19.85 -6.38
C ILE A 231 -5.54 -19.40 -6.38
N THR A 232 -5.87 -18.42 -5.55
CA THR A 232 -7.12 -17.66 -5.65
C THR A 232 -6.80 -16.22 -6.03
N TYR A 233 -7.42 -15.70 -7.08
CA TYR A 233 -7.17 -14.38 -7.63
C TYR A 233 -8.42 -13.52 -7.55
N VAL A 234 -8.37 -12.47 -6.72
CA VAL A 234 -9.50 -11.60 -6.40
C VAL A 234 -9.17 -10.17 -6.82
N VAL A 235 -9.97 -9.60 -7.73
CA VAL A 235 -9.89 -8.17 -8.06
C VAL A 235 -10.72 -7.37 -7.08
N VAL A 236 -10.11 -6.31 -6.53
CA VAL A 236 -10.74 -5.37 -5.60
C VAL A 236 -11.02 -4.06 -6.34
N GLN A 237 -12.28 -3.64 -6.38
CA GLN A 237 -12.69 -2.38 -6.98
C GLN A 237 -13.28 -1.45 -5.91
N LYS A 238 -12.49 -0.45 -5.51
CA LYS A 238 -12.93 0.58 -4.55
C LYS A 238 -13.59 1.81 -5.20
N ARG A 239 -13.46 1.95 -6.52
CA ARG A 239 -13.92 3.12 -7.29
C ARG A 239 -15.05 2.75 -8.24
N HIS A 240 -16.28 2.75 -7.74
CA HIS A 240 -17.49 2.55 -8.53
C HIS A 240 -18.65 3.41 -8.04
N HIS A 241 -19.77 3.34 -8.76
CA HIS A 241 -20.96 4.15 -8.51
C HIS A 241 -21.99 3.50 -7.56
N ALA A 242 -21.91 2.17 -7.32
CA ALA A 242 -22.81 1.49 -6.40
C ALA A 242 -22.75 2.08 -4.98
N ARG A 243 -23.93 2.32 -4.38
CA ARG A 243 -24.12 2.78 -3.01
C ARG A 243 -25.19 1.91 -2.35
N MET A 244 -25.03 1.68 -1.06
CA MET A 244 -25.91 0.83 -0.26
C MET A 244 -26.39 1.61 0.95
N PHE A 245 -27.66 1.42 1.30
CA PHE A 245 -28.33 2.14 2.39
C PHE A 245 -29.15 1.16 3.22
N CYS A 246 -29.21 1.37 4.53
CA CYS A 246 -30.08 0.58 5.40
C CYS A 246 -31.53 0.82 5.03
N LYS A 247 -32.32 -0.25 4.94
CA LYS A 247 -33.78 -0.16 4.76
C LYS A 247 -34.44 0.48 5.98
N TYR A 248 -33.97 0.13 7.18
CA TYR A 248 -34.48 0.64 8.44
C TYR A 248 -33.49 1.62 9.07
N SER A 249 -34.01 2.68 9.69
CA SER A 249 -33.19 3.70 10.36
C SER A 249 -32.48 3.18 11.60
N THR A 250 -32.97 2.10 12.21
CA THR A 250 -32.39 1.43 13.38
C THR A 250 -31.05 0.78 13.08
N ASP A 251 -30.82 0.35 11.84
CA ASP A 251 -29.60 -0.34 11.43
C ASP A 251 -28.51 0.66 10.99
N MET A 252 -28.84 1.96 10.93
CA MET A 252 -27.90 3.00 10.52
C MET A 252 -26.89 3.27 11.63
N VAL A 253 -25.61 3.29 11.27
CA VAL A 253 -24.51 3.47 12.23
C VAL A 253 -23.87 4.85 12.07
N GLY A 254 -23.63 5.49 13.22
CA GLY A 254 -22.88 6.73 13.33
C GLY A 254 -23.62 7.99 12.87
N LYS A 255 -22.97 9.14 13.02
CA LYS A 255 -23.54 10.45 12.65
C LYS A 255 -23.90 10.53 11.17
N ALA A 256 -23.14 9.86 10.31
CA ALA A 256 -23.35 9.85 8.87
C ALA A 256 -24.44 8.85 8.41
N ARG A 257 -25.03 8.06 9.34
CA ARG A 257 -26.13 7.12 9.08
C ARG A 257 -25.82 6.13 7.95
N ASN A 258 -24.65 5.51 8.01
CA ASN A 258 -24.20 4.52 7.03
C ASN A 258 -24.66 3.10 7.38
N ILE A 259 -24.51 2.17 6.43
CA ILE A 259 -24.57 0.73 6.70
C ILE A 259 -23.49 0.30 7.71
N PRO A 260 -23.73 -0.74 8.52
CA PRO A 260 -22.76 -1.23 9.49
C PRO A 260 -21.55 -1.87 8.81
N PRO A 261 -20.34 -1.76 9.41
CA PRO A 261 -19.17 -2.52 8.97
C PRO A 261 -19.46 -4.02 8.91
N GLY A 262 -19.00 -4.70 7.86
CA GLY A 262 -19.26 -6.12 7.61
C GLY A 262 -20.51 -6.38 6.75
N THR A 263 -21.28 -5.33 6.39
CA THR A 263 -22.39 -5.49 5.44
C THR A 263 -21.88 -6.04 4.12
N THR A 264 -22.39 -7.19 3.74
CA THR A 264 -21.99 -7.95 2.55
C THR A 264 -23.20 -8.17 1.65
N VAL A 265 -23.01 -8.01 0.34
CA VAL A 265 -24.05 -8.23 -0.67
C VAL A 265 -23.48 -9.05 -1.81
N ASP A 266 -23.94 -10.28 -1.93
CA ASP A 266 -23.57 -11.27 -2.94
C ASP A 266 -24.79 -11.77 -3.74
N THR A 267 -25.94 -11.09 -3.62
CA THR A 267 -27.19 -11.43 -4.30
C THR A 267 -27.85 -10.20 -4.92
N GLY A 268 -28.62 -10.42 -5.99
CA GLY A 268 -29.48 -9.42 -6.63
C GLY A 268 -28.76 -8.40 -7.53
N ILE A 269 -27.77 -7.68 -7.00
CA ILE A 269 -27.06 -6.58 -7.72
C ILE A 269 -25.64 -6.95 -8.16
N VAL A 270 -25.21 -8.18 -7.88
CA VAL A 270 -23.92 -8.73 -8.31
C VAL A 270 -24.02 -9.36 -9.70
N SER A 271 -22.91 -9.87 -10.24
CA SER A 271 -22.92 -10.55 -11.54
C SER A 271 -23.83 -11.78 -11.50
N PRO A 272 -24.66 -12.02 -12.53
CA PRO A 272 -25.52 -13.20 -12.59
C PRO A 272 -24.73 -14.51 -12.78
N GLU A 273 -23.54 -14.44 -13.38
CA GLU A 273 -22.72 -15.62 -13.75
C GLU A 273 -21.35 -15.64 -13.05
N GLY A 274 -20.95 -14.53 -12.43
CA GLY A 274 -19.64 -14.38 -11.80
C GLY A 274 -19.67 -14.65 -10.30
N PHE A 275 -18.50 -14.97 -9.74
CA PHE A 275 -18.31 -14.99 -8.30
C PHE A 275 -17.84 -13.60 -7.84
N ASP A 276 -18.79 -12.70 -7.55
CA ASP A 276 -18.51 -11.38 -7.03
C ASP A 276 -19.42 -10.98 -5.87
N PHE A 277 -18.92 -10.09 -5.02
CA PHE A 277 -19.65 -9.59 -3.86
C PHE A 277 -19.19 -8.18 -3.50
N TYR A 278 -20.08 -7.42 -2.87
CA TYR A 278 -19.73 -6.17 -2.21
C TYR A 278 -19.51 -6.41 -0.73
N LEU A 279 -18.50 -5.77 -0.17
CA LEU A 279 -18.25 -5.77 1.27
C LEU A 279 -17.96 -4.34 1.74
N CYS A 280 -18.78 -3.85 2.67
CA CYS A 280 -18.53 -2.62 3.39
C CYS A 280 -17.79 -2.93 4.69
N SER A 281 -16.47 -3.12 4.60
CA SER A 281 -15.67 -3.57 5.74
C SER A 281 -15.39 -2.49 6.79
N HIS A 282 -15.69 -1.21 6.54
CA HIS A 282 -15.25 -0.09 7.36
C HIS A 282 -16.41 0.71 7.94
N TYR A 283 -16.12 1.44 9.01
CA TYR A 283 -17.07 2.37 9.62
C TYR A 283 -17.11 3.69 8.86
N GLY A 284 -18.29 4.06 8.34
CA GLY A 284 -18.55 5.31 7.64
C GLY A 284 -18.58 6.53 8.56
N VAL A 285 -17.41 7.15 8.78
CA VAL A 285 -17.28 8.35 9.64
C VAL A 285 -18.03 9.56 9.07
N GLN A 286 -17.97 9.74 7.75
CA GLN A 286 -18.46 10.94 7.08
C GLN A 286 -18.92 10.62 5.65
N GLY A 287 -19.98 11.30 5.21
CA GLY A 287 -20.57 11.08 3.90
C GLY A 287 -21.17 9.67 3.75
N THR A 288 -21.41 9.26 2.50
CA THR A 288 -21.88 7.91 2.18
C THR A 288 -20.70 6.97 1.94
N SER A 289 -20.70 5.84 2.66
CA SER A 289 -19.69 4.80 2.54
C SER A 289 -19.70 4.20 1.14
N ARG A 290 -18.53 3.76 0.69
CA ARG A 290 -18.36 3.04 -0.58
C ARG A 290 -17.96 1.62 -0.25
N PRO A 291 -18.91 0.65 -0.25
CA PRO A 291 -18.57 -0.76 -0.17
C PRO A 291 -17.61 -1.09 -1.31
N ALA A 292 -16.54 -1.85 -1.06
CA ALA A 292 -15.68 -2.31 -2.15
C ALA A 292 -16.32 -3.52 -2.83
N ARG A 293 -16.18 -3.64 -4.14
CA ARG A 293 -16.58 -4.82 -4.90
C ARG A 293 -15.40 -5.75 -5.08
N TYR A 294 -15.62 -7.05 -4.91
CA TYR A 294 -14.62 -8.09 -5.03
C TYR A 294 -15.07 -9.07 -6.11
N HIS A 295 -14.21 -9.32 -7.11
CA HIS A 295 -14.46 -10.30 -8.16
C HIS A 295 -13.44 -11.43 -8.02
N VAL A 296 -13.90 -12.64 -7.74
CA VAL A 296 -13.07 -13.86 -7.76
C VAL A 296 -12.95 -14.29 -9.21
N LEU A 297 -11.83 -13.97 -9.84
CA LEU A 297 -11.60 -14.25 -11.26
C LEU A 297 -10.99 -15.64 -11.50
N TRP A 298 -10.35 -16.20 -10.48
CA TRP A 298 -9.77 -17.54 -10.52
C TRP A 298 -9.70 -18.11 -9.11
N ASP A 299 -10.00 -19.39 -8.95
CA ASP A 299 -9.93 -20.05 -7.65
C ASP A 299 -9.62 -21.54 -7.75
N ASP A 300 -8.35 -21.91 -7.58
CA ASP A 300 -7.93 -23.31 -7.46
C ASP A 300 -8.20 -23.86 -6.03
N ASN A 301 -8.52 -23.01 -5.05
CA ASN A 301 -8.77 -23.42 -3.67
C ASN A 301 -10.24 -23.84 -3.43
N ASN A 302 -11.13 -23.57 -4.38
CA ASN A 302 -12.56 -23.88 -4.33
C ASN A 302 -13.23 -23.33 -3.05
N PHE A 303 -13.00 -22.06 -2.74
CA PHE A 303 -13.64 -21.37 -1.63
C PHE A 303 -15.14 -21.21 -1.86
N SER A 304 -15.92 -21.39 -0.79
CA SER A 304 -17.32 -20.95 -0.80
C SER A 304 -17.42 -19.42 -0.71
N ALA A 305 -18.62 -18.89 -1.01
CA ALA A 305 -18.92 -17.48 -0.85
C ALA A 305 -18.64 -16.99 0.58
N ASP A 306 -19.16 -17.70 1.59
CA ASP A 306 -18.95 -17.38 3.00
C ASP A 306 -17.47 -17.38 3.38
N GLU A 307 -16.70 -18.35 2.88
CA GLU A 307 -15.27 -18.47 3.18
C GLU A 307 -14.47 -17.31 2.59
N MET A 308 -14.69 -16.98 1.32
CA MET A 308 -13.99 -15.89 0.66
C MET A 308 -14.37 -14.53 1.26
N GLN A 309 -15.64 -14.33 1.61
CA GLN A 309 -16.14 -13.11 2.26
C GLN A 309 -15.54 -12.95 3.67
N ALA A 310 -15.53 -14.01 4.47
CA ALA A 310 -14.96 -14.01 5.82
C ALA A 310 -13.45 -13.76 5.80
N ILE A 311 -12.69 -14.45 4.93
CA ILE A 311 -11.25 -14.22 4.77
C ILE A 311 -10.97 -12.76 4.38
N THR A 312 -11.72 -12.23 3.42
CA THR A 312 -11.56 -10.85 2.95
C THR A 312 -11.84 -9.84 4.06
N TYR A 313 -12.89 -10.06 4.84
CA TYR A 313 -13.21 -9.20 5.98
C TYR A 313 -12.18 -9.32 7.10
N GLY A 314 -11.67 -10.52 7.38
CA GLY A 314 -10.56 -10.74 8.30
C GLY A 314 -9.31 -9.96 7.91
N MET A 315 -8.93 -10.00 6.62
CA MET A 315 -7.79 -9.23 6.11
C MET A 315 -7.98 -7.71 6.18
N CYS A 316 -9.21 -7.19 6.33
CA CYS A 316 -9.45 -5.77 6.58
C CYS A 316 -9.11 -5.35 8.02
N HIS A 317 -8.91 -6.30 8.95
CA HIS A 317 -8.56 -6.06 10.34
C HIS A 317 -7.06 -6.20 10.64
N THR A 318 -6.25 -6.65 9.68
CA THR A 318 -4.77 -6.80 9.83
C THR A 318 -4.00 -5.53 9.52
N TYR A 319 -4.67 -4.42 9.23
CA TYR A 319 -4.01 -3.16 8.93
C TYR A 319 -3.43 -2.51 10.19
N GLY A 320 -2.12 -2.63 10.39
CA GLY A 320 -1.48 -2.29 11.65
C GLY A 320 -1.34 -0.80 11.94
N ARG A 321 -1.70 0.11 11.01
CA ARG A 321 -1.58 1.57 11.23
C ARG A 321 -2.75 2.18 11.99
N CYS A 322 -3.81 1.42 12.27
CA CYS A 322 -4.91 1.83 13.14
C CYS A 322 -5.62 0.62 13.78
N ALA A 323 -6.25 0.82 14.94
CA ALA A 323 -7.08 -0.19 15.60
C ALA A 323 -8.54 -0.17 15.08
N ARG A 324 -8.72 -0.20 13.75
CA ARG A 324 -10.03 -0.16 13.08
C ARG A 324 -9.99 -1.01 11.83
N SER A 325 -11.11 -1.65 11.49
CA SER A 325 -11.28 -2.25 10.16
C SER A 325 -11.23 -1.18 9.08
N VAL A 326 -10.46 -1.45 8.03
CA VAL A 326 -10.27 -0.56 6.88
C VAL A 326 -11.09 -1.01 5.67
N SER A 327 -11.23 -0.17 4.64
CA SER A 327 -12.20 -0.37 3.56
C SER A 327 -11.84 -1.42 2.50
N ILE A 328 -10.61 -1.90 2.51
CA ILE A 328 -10.06 -2.93 1.61
C ILE A 328 -9.04 -3.77 2.40
N PRO A 329 -8.67 -4.99 1.97
CA PRO A 329 -7.72 -5.82 2.68
C PRO A 329 -6.38 -5.10 2.91
N ALA A 330 -5.78 -5.33 4.07
CA ALA A 330 -4.49 -4.77 4.43
C ALA A 330 -3.42 -4.92 3.32
N PRO A 331 -3.17 -6.10 2.72
CA PRO A 331 -2.19 -6.27 1.64
C PRO A 331 -2.37 -5.29 0.46
N VAL A 332 -3.61 -4.94 0.12
CA VAL A 332 -3.91 -3.99 -0.96
C VAL A 332 -3.62 -2.56 -0.51
N TYR A 333 -4.08 -2.19 0.69
CA TYR A 333 -3.74 -0.88 1.29
C TYR A 333 -2.24 -0.66 1.36
N TYR A 334 -1.55 -1.73 1.67
CA TYR A 334 -0.12 -1.80 1.78
C TYR A 334 0.56 -1.57 0.42
N ALA A 335 0.10 -2.24 -0.65
CA ALA A 335 0.60 -1.98 -2.00
C ALA A 335 0.40 -0.51 -2.43
N ASP A 336 -0.76 0.10 -2.15
CA ASP A 336 -1.04 1.53 -2.41
C ASP A 336 -0.05 2.46 -1.67
N LEU A 337 0.29 2.15 -0.41
CA LEU A 337 1.29 2.91 0.36
C LEU A 337 2.69 2.81 -0.23
N VAL A 338 3.08 1.63 -0.71
CA VAL A 338 4.37 1.39 -1.37
C VAL A 338 4.44 2.15 -2.69
N ALA A 339 3.40 2.05 -3.53
CA ALA A 339 3.33 2.78 -4.78
C ALA A 339 3.38 4.30 -4.56
N THR A 340 2.65 4.80 -3.55
CA THR A 340 2.68 6.22 -3.14
C THR A 340 4.08 6.65 -2.68
N ARG A 341 4.80 5.80 -1.93
CA ARG A 341 6.19 6.09 -1.51
C ARG A 341 7.14 6.12 -2.70
N ALA A 342 7.04 5.18 -3.62
CA ALA A 342 7.86 5.18 -4.83
C ALA A 342 7.62 6.44 -5.68
N ARG A 343 6.37 6.88 -5.82
CA ARG A 343 6.04 8.15 -6.49
C ARG A 343 6.68 9.36 -5.81
N CYS A 344 6.71 9.38 -4.48
CA CYS A 344 7.41 10.40 -3.69
C CYS A 344 8.91 10.46 -4.04
N HIS A 345 9.58 9.31 -4.19
CA HIS A 345 10.99 9.27 -4.61
C HIS A 345 11.20 9.68 -6.07
N ILE A 346 10.33 9.25 -6.98
CA ILE A 346 10.40 9.61 -8.41
C ILE A 346 10.22 11.12 -8.59
N LYS A 347 9.19 11.73 -7.98
CA LYS A 347 8.96 13.18 -8.04
C LYS A 347 10.19 13.95 -7.59
N ARG A 348 10.83 13.50 -6.51
CA ARG A 348 12.00 14.14 -5.95
C ARG A 348 13.21 14.08 -6.88
N LYS A 349 13.49 12.92 -7.49
CA LYS A 349 14.59 12.76 -8.46
C LYS A 349 14.36 13.51 -9.75
N LEU A 350 13.10 13.63 -10.20
CA LEU A 350 12.73 14.42 -11.38
C LEU A 350 12.72 15.94 -11.10
N GLY A 351 13.03 16.38 -9.88
CA GLY A 351 13.08 17.80 -9.52
C GLY A 351 11.71 18.49 -9.57
N VAL A 352 10.62 17.72 -9.47
CA VAL A 352 9.27 18.28 -9.48
C VAL A 352 9.01 18.94 -8.12
N HIS A 353 9.08 20.27 -8.11
CA HIS A 353 8.66 21.07 -6.97
C HIS A 353 7.16 21.33 -7.05
N GLU A 354 6.39 20.84 -6.07
CA GLU A 354 5.03 21.32 -5.88
C GLU A 354 5.13 22.76 -5.32
N SER A 355 5.02 23.76 -6.19
CA SER A 355 4.91 25.15 -5.76
C SER A 355 3.59 25.33 -5.00
N ASP A 356 3.68 25.74 -3.74
CA ASP A 356 2.52 26.12 -2.91
C ASP A 356 1.82 27.35 -3.53
N GLY A 357 0.90 27.11 -4.47
CA GLY A 357 0.13 28.13 -5.17
C GLY A 357 -1.18 27.56 -5.71
N LEU A 358 -2.25 27.75 -4.93
CA LEU A 358 -3.67 27.51 -5.25
C LEU A 358 -4.00 26.26 -6.09
N SER A 359 -4.34 25.17 -5.40
CA SER A 359 -5.31 24.19 -5.90
C SER A 359 -5.92 23.45 -4.71
N GLU A 360 -7.11 23.90 -4.30
CA GLU A 360 -8.15 23.00 -3.77
C GLU A 360 -8.54 22.01 -4.87
N THR A 361 -7.69 21.04 -5.17
CA THR A 361 -8.09 19.76 -5.74
C THR A 361 -7.16 18.68 -5.21
N GLY A 362 -7.70 17.83 -4.34
CA GLY A 362 -6.97 16.84 -3.58
C GLY A 362 -6.55 15.62 -4.41
N SER A 363 -5.25 15.33 -4.34
CA SER A 363 -4.64 13.99 -4.33
C SER A 363 -3.25 14.27 -3.76
N VAL A 364 -2.76 13.71 -2.64
CA VAL A 364 -2.36 12.31 -2.46
C VAL A 364 -2.33 11.90 -0.96
N ILE A 365 -3.05 12.59 -0.07
CA ILE A 365 -3.10 12.28 1.39
C ILE A 365 -4.54 12.35 1.95
N SER A 366 -5.54 11.80 1.25
CA SER A 366 -6.96 11.89 1.67
C SER A 366 -7.63 10.57 2.07
N SER A 367 -6.89 9.47 2.32
CA SER A 367 -7.47 8.26 2.92
C SER A 367 -7.95 8.45 4.38
N LEU A 368 -8.01 9.68 4.89
CA LEU A 368 -8.52 10.01 6.24
C LEU A 368 -9.54 11.17 6.29
N SER A 369 -9.99 11.75 5.17
CA SER A 369 -11.11 12.71 5.18
C SER A 369 -11.57 13.05 3.76
N SER A 370 -12.81 12.73 3.39
CA SER A 370 -13.43 13.13 2.12
C SER A 370 -14.78 13.82 2.35
N LEU A 371 -14.93 15.07 1.88
CA LEU A 371 -16.22 15.68 1.53
C LEU A 371 -16.04 16.82 0.50
N MET A 372 -16.89 16.77 -0.55
CA MET A 372 -17.35 17.84 -1.48
C MET A 372 -16.30 18.34 -2.52
N SER A 373 -16.61 18.72 -3.77
CA SER A 373 -17.85 19.09 -4.49
C SER A 373 -17.67 18.97 -6.03
N VAL A 374 -18.78 19.09 -6.78
CA VAL A 374 -18.99 18.85 -8.22
C VAL A 374 -18.79 20.12 -9.08
N GLY A 375 -18.29 19.98 -10.33
CA GLY A 375 -18.34 21.03 -11.37
C GLY A 375 -17.95 20.53 -12.78
N ARG A 376 -18.74 20.92 -13.80
CA ARG A 376 -18.77 20.46 -15.22
C ARG A 376 -17.72 21.12 -16.17
N PRO A 377 -17.54 20.66 -17.42
CA PRO A 377 -16.28 20.78 -18.19
C PRO A 377 -16.22 21.97 -19.16
N ARG A 378 -14.99 22.38 -19.57
CA ARG A 378 -14.75 23.22 -20.76
C ARG A 378 -13.57 22.75 -21.63
N ARG A 379 -13.85 22.85 -22.94
CA ARG A 379 -13.21 22.48 -24.21
C ARG A 379 -11.67 22.33 -24.35
N ARG A 380 -11.33 21.32 -25.18
CA ARG A 380 -10.06 20.96 -25.83
C ARG A 380 -9.41 22.10 -26.64
N ARG A 381 -8.08 22.07 -26.72
CA ARG A 381 -7.29 22.42 -27.92
C ARG A 381 -6.19 21.37 -28.11
N GLU A 382 -6.10 20.88 -29.33
CA GLU A 382 -5.14 19.89 -29.85
C GLU A 382 -3.76 20.53 -30.06
N PHE A 383 -2.70 19.77 -29.81
CA PHE A 383 -1.38 20.00 -30.40
C PHE A 383 -0.75 18.65 -30.73
N GLU A 384 -0.22 18.56 -31.95
CA GLU A 384 0.33 17.38 -32.62
C GLU A 384 1.63 16.88 -31.96
N ALA A 385 1.78 15.56 -31.93
CA ALA A 385 2.95 14.86 -31.40
C ALA A 385 3.96 14.57 -32.52
N GLY A 386 5.21 14.96 -32.31
CA GLY A 386 6.36 14.53 -33.10
C GLY A 386 7.06 13.34 -32.45
N ASP A 387 7.32 12.29 -33.23
CA ASP A 387 7.97 11.04 -32.87
C ASP A 387 9.40 11.22 -32.34
N ILE A 388 9.72 10.57 -31.22
CA ILE A 388 11.10 10.29 -30.79
C ILE A 388 11.18 8.85 -30.25
N ASN A 389 11.56 7.92 -31.13
CA ASN A 389 11.83 6.51 -30.81
C ASN A 389 13.31 6.19 -31.08
N ALA A 390 14.22 6.56 -30.16
CA ALA A 390 15.59 6.05 -30.08
C ALA A 390 16.32 6.57 -28.82
N ASN A 391 15.94 6.10 -27.61
CA ASN A 391 16.77 6.19 -26.37
C ASN A 391 16.15 5.47 -25.13
N GLN A 392 15.12 4.64 -25.31
CA GLN A 392 14.19 4.22 -24.25
C GLN A 392 14.72 3.16 -23.26
N SER A 393 15.73 2.35 -23.62
CA SER A 393 16.25 1.32 -22.71
C SER A 393 17.07 1.90 -21.55
N ASN A 394 17.83 2.98 -21.80
CA ASN A 394 18.59 3.67 -20.77
C ASN A 394 17.71 4.50 -19.82
N SER A 395 16.56 5.02 -20.31
CA SER A 395 15.64 5.79 -19.47
C SER A 395 14.87 4.93 -18.46
N ASP A 396 14.46 3.72 -18.85
CA ASP A 396 13.71 2.82 -17.95
C ASP A 396 14.62 2.30 -16.82
N ALA A 397 15.89 2.01 -17.09
CA ALA A 397 16.88 1.65 -16.07
C ALA A 397 17.14 2.79 -15.08
N ALA A 398 17.32 4.01 -15.58
CA ALA A 398 17.53 5.20 -14.75
C ALA A 398 16.30 5.51 -13.86
N LEU A 399 15.08 5.30 -14.37
CA LEU A 399 13.85 5.46 -13.58
C LEU A 399 13.69 4.37 -12.52
N GLN A 400 14.21 3.17 -12.76
CA GLN A 400 14.17 2.07 -11.78
C GLN A 400 15.12 2.30 -10.59
N GLU A 401 16.23 3.02 -10.79
CA GLU A 401 17.05 3.51 -9.67
C GLU A 401 16.31 4.51 -8.77
N CYS A 402 15.20 5.11 -9.23
CA CYS A 402 14.41 6.04 -8.42
C CYS A 402 13.56 5.37 -7.35
N VAL A 403 13.38 4.06 -7.42
CA VAL A 403 12.57 3.29 -6.45
C VAL A 403 13.38 2.25 -5.68
N SER A 404 14.67 2.16 -5.97
CA SER A 404 15.60 1.22 -5.35
C SER A 404 16.12 1.74 -4.02
N VAL A 405 15.60 1.22 -2.91
CA VAL A 405 16.08 1.56 -1.55
C VAL A 405 17.40 0.85 -1.21
N THR A 406 18.11 1.35 -0.21
CA THR A 406 19.37 0.76 0.28
C THR A 406 19.17 -0.69 0.78
N ASP A 407 20.20 -1.53 0.68
CA ASP A 407 20.12 -2.94 1.12
C ASP A 407 19.85 -3.08 2.63
N LYS A 408 20.36 -2.16 3.45
CA LYS A 408 20.02 -2.06 4.89
C LYS A 408 18.53 -1.87 5.13
N PHE A 409 17.85 -1.24 4.16
CA PHE A 409 16.42 -1.01 4.19
C PHE A 409 15.62 -2.13 3.50
N LYS A 410 16.21 -2.91 2.58
CA LYS A 410 15.52 -4.03 1.90
C LYS A 410 15.10 -5.15 2.85
N SER A 411 15.93 -5.48 3.85
CA SER A 411 15.58 -6.45 4.91
C SER A 411 14.61 -5.88 5.94
N ARG A 412 14.52 -4.55 6.03
CA ARG A 412 13.58 -3.78 6.86
C ARG A 412 12.40 -3.25 6.03
N MET A 413 12.21 -3.75 4.81
CA MET A 413 11.17 -3.31 3.87
C MET A 413 9.78 -3.85 4.26
N TYR A 414 9.51 -3.86 5.57
CA TYR A 414 8.21 -3.85 6.20
C TYR A 414 7.63 -2.46 6.04
N PHE A 415 7.38 -2.06 4.79
CA PHE A 415 6.98 -0.69 4.50
C PHE A 415 5.51 -0.42 4.80
N ILE A 416 4.98 -1.10 5.81
CA ILE A 416 3.58 -1.44 5.92
C ILE A 416 3.31 -1.86 7.35
#